data_AF-A0A6I9YPB8-F1
#
_entry.id   AF-A0A6I9YPB8-F1
#
_cell.length_a   1.000
_cell.length_b   1.000
_cell.length_c   1.000
_cell.angle_alpha   90.00
_cell.angle_beta   90.00
_cell.angle_gamma   90.00
#
_symmetry.space_group_name_H-M   'P 1'
#
loop_
_entity.id
_entity.type
_entity.pdbx_description
1 polymer ?
#
loop_
_entity_poly.entity_id
_entity_poly.type
_entity_poly.pdbx_seq_one_letter_code
_entity_poly.pdbx_strand_id
1 'polypeptide(L)'
;MHRLEAKLGFISGLVHRAKVEAFEKMLWRVCRGNTIVSYSEVEDCLEDPDTGELTKWFVFLISYWGEQIGQKVKKICDCYHCHVYPYPSTPAERRAVMEGLQVRIQDLHIVLHKTEDYLRQVLCKASESIYTWDVQVKKMKAIYHVLNLCSFDVTNKCLIAEVWCPMADLPNMRRALDEGSRESGASVPSFMNTIPTKETPPTLIRTNKFTSGFQDIVDVYGIGNYREVNPALFTIITFPFLFAVMFGDCGHGFLMFLFALVMILYEKHPKLMRSQDEIMKMIFQGRYIILLMGLFSIYTGLIYNDCFSKSLALFSSGWHVSQMPGMDWR
;
A
#
# COMPACT_ATOMS: atom_id res chain seq x y z
N MET A 1 -63.70 46.50 -21.31
CA MET A 1 -63.15 45.14 -21.24
C MET A 1 -61.75 45.23 -20.66
N HIS A 2 -61.51 44.55 -19.54
CA HIS A 2 -60.30 44.62 -18.73
C HIS A 2 -59.02 44.30 -19.51
N ARG A 3 -58.04 45.22 -19.50
CA ARG A 3 -56.65 44.88 -19.78
C ARG A 3 -56.18 43.97 -18.64
N LEU A 4 -56.04 42.68 -18.90
CA LEU A 4 -55.32 41.77 -18.00
C LEU A 4 -53.91 42.33 -17.81
N GLU A 5 -53.58 42.77 -16.60
CA GLU A 5 -52.21 43.07 -16.19
C GLU A 5 -51.37 41.82 -16.43
N ALA A 6 -50.57 41.84 -17.48
CA ALA A 6 -49.72 40.73 -17.78
C ALA A 6 -48.56 40.69 -16.79
N LYS A 7 -48.56 39.69 -15.91
CA LYS A 7 -47.49 39.47 -14.94
C LYS A 7 -46.27 38.86 -15.65
N LEU A 8 -45.16 39.60 -15.63
CA LEU A 8 -43.85 39.12 -16.06
C LEU A 8 -43.29 38.17 -15.00
N GLY A 9 -42.84 36.98 -15.42
CA GLY A 9 -42.22 35.99 -14.55
C GLY A 9 -40.72 35.89 -14.77
N PHE A 10 -39.98 35.60 -13.70
CA PHE A 10 -38.53 35.38 -13.73
C PHE A 10 -38.17 34.03 -13.10
N ILE A 11 -37.27 33.29 -13.74
CA ILE A 11 -36.65 32.08 -13.20
C ILE A 11 -35.14 32.26 -13.29
N SER A 12 -34.45 32.01 -12.18
CA SER A 12 -32.98 32.01 -12.10
C SER A 12 -32.47 30.65 -11.67
N GLY A 13 -31.31 30.25 -12.17
CA GLY A 13 -30.69 28.98 -11.77
C GLY A 13 -29.27 28.81 -12.28
N LEU A 14 -28.70 27.65 -11.97
CA LEU A 14 -27.38 27.22 -12.42
C LEU A 14 -27.52 26.08 -13.44
N VAL A 15 -26.71 26.15 -14.50
CA VAL A 15 -26.60 25.11 -15.52
C VAL A 15 -25.13 24.78 -15.78
N HIS A 16 -24.85 23.49 -15.97
CA HIS A 16 -23.51 23.01 -16.29
C HIS A 16 -23.08 23.48 -17.69
N ARG A 17 -21.82 23.92 -17.85
CA ARG A 17 -21.27 24.46 -19.13
C ARG A 17 -21.58 23.58 -20.34
N ALA A 18 -21.41 22.26 -20.21
CA ALA A 18 -21.64 21.31 -21.30
C ALA A 18 -23.10 21.27 -21.80
N LYS A 19 -24.06 21.66 -20.95
CA LYS A 19 -25.49 21.59 -21.25
C LYS A 19 -26.07 22.92 -21.76
N VAL A 20 -25.32 24.03 -21.70
CA VAL A 20 -25.79 25.39 -22.00
C VAL A 20 -26.37 25.49 -23.42
N GLU A 21 -25.62 25.06 -24.44
CA GLU A 21 -26.07 25.18 -25.83
C GLU A 21 -27.32 24.35 -26.13
N ALA A 22 -27.40 23.14 -25.56
CA ALA A 22 -28.55 22.25 -25.74
C ALA A 22 -29.79 22.82 -25.03
N PHE A 23 -29.60 23.38 -23.84
CA PHE A 23 -30.65 24.01 -23.04
C PHE A 23 -31.24 25.23 -23.75
N GLU A 24 -30.41 26.12 -24.29
CA GLU A 24 -30.86 27.31 -25.04
C GLU A 24 -31.68 26.93 -26.28
N LYS A 25 -31.19 25.97 -27.07
CA LYS A 25 -31.89 25.48 -28.27
C LYS A 25 -33.26 24.88 -27.91
N MET A 26 -33.36 24.16 -26.79
CA MET A 26 -34.62 23.56 -26.33
C MET A 26 -35.62 24.61 -25.84
N LEU A 27 -35.15 25.60 -25.06
CA LEU A 27 -35.95 26.75 -24.61
C LEU A 27 -36.56 27.50 -25.80
N TRP A 28 -35.75 27.81 -26.81
CA TRP A 28 -36.19 28.54 -27.99
C TRP A 28 -37.24 27.75 -28.79
N ARG A 29 -37.03 26.45 -28.99
CA ARG A 29 -37.96 25.56 -29.73
C ARG A 29 -39.32 25.44 -29.04
N VAL A 30 -39.34 25.23 -27.72
CA VAL A 30 -40.58 24.99 -26.97
C VAL A 30 -41.36 26.29 -26.73
N CYS A 31 -40.65 27.38 -26.43
CA CYS A 31 -41.27 28.67 -26.11
C CYS A 31 -41.50 29.56 -27.34
N ARG A 32 -41.07 29.12 -28.53
CA ARG A 32 -41.23 29.83 -29.82
C ARG A 32 -40.72 31.28 -29.77
N GLY A 33 -39.61 31.51 -29.06
CA GLY A 33 -39.01 32.84 -28.92
C GLY A 33 -39.66 33.79 -27.90
N ASN A 34 -40.66 33.34 -27.13
CA ASN A 34 -41.34 34.18 -26.12
C ASN A 34 -40.60 34.26 -24.76
N THR A 35 -39.31 33.94 -24.73
CA THR A 35 -38.46 33.92 -23.53
C THR A 35 -37.17 34.66 -23.81
N ILE A 36 -36.77 35.57 -22.91
CA ILE A 36 -35.46 36.23 -22.99
C ILE A 36 -34.56 35.58 -21.94
N VAL A 37 -33.42 35.08 -22.37
CA VAL A 37 -32.43 34.39 -21.53
C VAL A 37 -31.16 35.24 -21.44
N SER A 38 -30.62 35.38 -20.24
CA SER A 38 -29.33 36.01 -19.99
C SER A 38 -28.44 35.05 -19.20
N TYR A 39 -27.18 34.92 -19.60
CA TYR A 39 -26.21 34.06 -18.93
C TYR A 39 -25.05 34.88 -18.36
N SER A 40 -24.52 34.44 -17.22
CA SER A 40 -23.25 34.91 -16.67
C SER A 40 -22.44 33.71 -16.16
N GLU A 41 -21.17 33.64 -16.56
CA GLU A 41 -20.25 32.61 -16.05
C GLU A 41 -19.95 32.88 -14.57
N VAL A 42 -19.98 31.83 -13.74
CA VAL A 42 -19.48 31.90 -12.36
C VAL A 42 -17.95 31.86 -12.42
N GLU A 43 -17.29 32.81 -11.76
CA GLU A 43 -15.82 32.92 -11.80
C GLU A 43 -15.13 31.70 -11.20
N ASP A 44 -15.68 31.18 -10.10
CA ASP A 44 -15.15 30.01 -9.40
C ASP A 44 -15.71 28.69 -9.95
N CYS A 45 -14.85 27.67 -10.05
CA CYS A 45 -15.29 26.30 -10.30
C CYS A 45 -15.97 25.77 -9.03
N LEU A 46 -17.19 25.25 -9.18
CA LEU A 46 -17.94 24.66 -8.08
C LEU A 46 -17.84 23.14 -8.16
N GLU A 47 -17.73 22.49 -7.01
CA GLU A 47 -17.79 21.04 -6.90
C GLU A 47 -19.23 20.59 -7.18
N ASP A 48 -19.38 19.68 -8.12
CA ASP A 48 -20.68 19.08 -8.41
C ASP A 48 -21.08 18.16 -7.24
N PRO A 49 -22.25 18.37 -6.61
CA PRO A 49 -22.67 17.60 -5.45
C PRO A 49 -22.88 16.10 -5.72
N ASP A 50 -23.09 15.69 -6.98
CA ASP A 50 -23.32 14.29 -7.34
C ASP A 50 -22.03 13.58 -7.79
N THR A 51 -21.11 14.30 -8.44
CA THR A 51 -19.88 13.73 -9.03
C THR A 51 -18.60 14.04 -8.26
N GLY A 52 -18.59 15.09 -7.43
CA GLY A 52 -17.40 15.58 -6.75
C GLY A 52 -16.37 16.25 -7.68
N GLU A 53 -16.72 16.47 -8.95
CA GLU A 53 -15.82 17.10 -9.92
C GLU A 53 -15.93 18.62 -9.88
N LEU A 54 -14.77 19.30 -9.97
CA LEU A 54 -14.70 20.75 -10.10
C LEU A 54 -15.10 21.17 -11.52
N THR A 55 -16.29 21.74 -11.64
CA THR A 55 -16.86 22.10 -12.93
C THR A 55 -17.24 23.59 -12.97
N LYS A 56 -17.27 24.14 -14.19
CA LYS A 56 -17.70 25.52 -14.42
C LYS A 56 -19.20 25.59 -14.63
N TRP A 57 -19.83 26.48 -13.88
CA TRP A 57 -21.28 26.69 -13.90
C TRP A 57 -21.63 28.05 -14.51
N PHE A 58 -22.77 28.09 -15.20
CA PHE A 58 -23.36 29.32 -15.71
C PHE A 58 -24.63 29.64 -14.92
N VAL A 59 -24.73 30.87 -14.43
CA VAL A 59 -25.98 31.42 -13.92
C VAL A 59 -26.82 31.83 -15.12
N PHE A 60 -28.08 31.44 -15.14
CA PHE A 60 -29.05 31.90 -16.12
C PHE A 60 -30.18 32.67 -15.45
N LEU A 61 -30.68 33.69 -16.15
CA LEU A 61 -31.91 34.40 -15.84
C LEU A 61 -32.84 34.33 -17.04
N ILE A 62 -34.01 33.72 -16.85
CA ILE A 62 -35.04 33.56 -17.88
C ILE A 62 -36.23 34.43 -17.50
N SER A 63 -36.56 35.39 -18.36
CA SER A 63 -37.81 36.13 -18.28
C SER A 63 -38.82 35.58 -19.29
N TYR A 64 -40.06 35.42 -18.85
CA TYR A 64 -41.13 34.84 -19.66
C TYR A 64 -42.46 35.55 -19.39
N TRP A 65 -43.34 35.46 -20.39
CA TRP A 65 -44.67 36.06 -20.35
C TRP A 65 -45.75 34.99 -20.21
N GLY A 66 -46.50 35.03 -19.12
CA GLY A 66 -47.63 34.12 -18.87
C GLY A 66 -47.26 32.81 -18.17
N GLU A 67 -48.21 32.29 -17.40
CA GLU A 67 -48.00 31.17 -16.47
C GLU A 67 -47.77 29.83 -17.17
N GLN A 68 -48.42 29.59 -18.31
CA GLN A 68 -48.25 28.37 -19.11
C GLN A 68 -46.82 28.23 -19.67
N ILE A 69 -46.17 29.35 -20.02
CA ILE A 69 -44.78 29.34 -20.48
C ILE A 69 -43.85 29.08 -19.30
N GLY A 70 -44.11 29.70 -18.14
CA GLY A 70 -43.34 29.45 -16.91
C GLY A 70 -43.32 27.98 -16.50
N GLN A 71 -44.45 27.27 -16.59
CA GLN A 71 -44.50 25.83 -16.31
C GLN A 71 -43.68 25.00 -17.31
N LYS A 72 -43.66 25.38 -18.60
CA LYS A 72 -42.82 24.72 -19.61
C LYS A 72 -41.34 24.95 -19.33
N VAL A 73 -40.95 26.19 -18.96
CA VAL A 73 -39.57 26.52 -18.60
C VAL A 73 -39.10 25.72 -17.39
N LYS A 74 -39.92 25.62 -16.32
CA LYS A 74 -39.58 24.79 -15.15
C LYS A 74 -39.35 23.33 -15.51
N LYS A 75 -40.24 22.72 -16.32
CA LYS A 75 -40.05 21.33 -16.80
C LYS A 75 -38.76 21.16 -17.60
N ILE A 76 -38.36 22.15 -18.40
CA ILE A 76 -37.08 22.10 -19.13
C ILE A 76 -35.92 22.21 -18.14
N CYS A 77 -35.97 23.11 -17.15
CA CYS A 77 -34.96 23.18 -16.10
C CYS A 77 -34.79 21.84 -15.35
N ASP A 78 -35.90 21.18 -15.02
CA ASP A 78 -35.88 19.86 -14.38
C ASP A 78 -35.27 18.79 -15.29
N CYS A 79 -35.62 18.78 -16.58
CA CYS A 79 -35.08 17.82 -17.57
C CYS A 79 -33.56 17.93 -17.77
N TYR A 80 -32.99 19.13 -17.65
CA TYR A 80 -31.54 19.33 -17.79
C TYR A 80 -30.79 19.23 -16.46
N HIS A 81 -31.50 18.95 -15.35
CA HIS A 81 -30.99 18.94 -13.99
C HIS A 81 -30.37 20.29 -13.59
N CYS A 82 -31.05 21.39 -13.91
CA CYS A 82 -30.64 22.73 -13.49
C CYS A 82 -31.05 22.99 -12.04
N HIS A 83 -30.17 23.59 -11.25
CA HIS A 83 -30.53 24.04 -9.89
C HIS A 83 -31.27 25.37 -9.97
N VAL A 84 -32.58 25.38 -9.73
CA VAL A 84 -33.43 26.56 -9.80
C VAL A 84 -33.54 27.22 -8.42
N TYR A 85 -33.32 28.53 -8.36
CA TYR A 85 -33.45 29.33 -7.14
C TYR A 85 -34.62 30.31 -7.24
N PRO A 86 -35.36 30.56 -6.14
CA PRO A 86 -36.44 31.53 -6.13
C PRO A 86 -35.88 32.94 -6.37
N TYR A 87 -36.46 33.65 -7.35
CA TYR A 87 -36.02 35.00 -7.70
C TYR A 87 -36.82 36.06 -6.92
N PRO A 88 -36.19 36.84 -6.02
CA PRO A 88 -36.86 37.92 -5.29
C PRO A 88 -37.14 39.12 -6.22
N SER A 89 -38.41 39.54 -6.24
CA SER A 89 -38.90 40.55 -7.19
C SER A 89 -38.53 41.97 -6.76
N THR A 90 -38.54 42.25 -5.45
CA THR A 90 -38.24 43.59 -4.93
C THR A 90 -36.79 43.73 -4.44
N PRO A 91 -36.18 44.92 -4.53
CA PRO A 91 -34.82 45.17 -4.05
C PRO A 91 -34.67 45.06 -2.51
N ALA A 92 -35.78 45.19 -1.77
CA ALA A 92 -35.79 44.98 -0.32
C ALA A 92 -35.74 43.49 0.03
N GLU A 93 -36.56 42.66 -0.64
CA GLU A 93 -36.53 41.19 -0.48
C GLU A 93 -35.17 40.60 -0.88
N ARG A 94 -34.53 41.11 -1.95
CA ARG A 94 -33.19 40.61 -2.33
C ARG A 94 -32.17 40.82 -1.22
N ARG A 95 -32.18 42.01 -0.60
CA ARG A 95 -31.27 42.33 0.52
C ARG A 95 -31.52 41.42 1.73
N ALA A 96 -32.79 41.22 2.10
CA ALA A 96 -33.16 40.33 3.19
C ALA A 96 -32.74 38.86 2.94
N VAL A 97 -32.91 38.35 1.72
CA VAL A 97 -32.47 37.00 1.34
C VAL A 97 -30.95 36.89 1.38
N MET A 98 -30.22 37.88 0.86
CA MET A 98 -28.75 37.89 0.90
C MET A 98 -28.21 37.91 2.33
N GLU A 99 -28.76 38.75 3.21
CA GLU A 99 -28.38 38.79 4.62
C GLU A 99 -28.66 37.45 5.33
N GLY A 100 -29.84 36.86 5.07
CA GLY A 100 -30.19 35.55 5.62
C GLY A 100 -29.30 34.41 5.12
N LEU A 101 -28.93 34.41 3.84
CA LEU A 101 -27.99 33.44 3.27
C LEU A 101 -26.59 33.59 3.85
N GLN A 102 -26.12 34.83 4.06
CA GLN A 102 -24.81 35.08 4.65
C GLN A 102 -24.70 34.51 6.06
N VAL A 103 -25.72 34.71 6.90
CA VAL A 103 -25.77 34.14 8.25
C VAL A 103 -25.78 32.61 8.20
N ARG A 104 -26.61 32.02 7.34
CA ARG A 104 -26.67 30.56 7.19
C ARG A 104 -25.36 29.95 6.70
N ILE A 105 -24.68 30.61 5.77
CA ILE A 105 -23.36 30.17 5.28
C ILE A 105 -22.36 30.21 6.42
N GLN A 106 -22.37 31.26 7.24
CA GLN A 106 -21.47 31.38 8.38
C GLN A 106 -21.75 30.29 9.43
N ASP A 107 -23.01 30.01 9.75
CA ASP A 107 -23.41 28.94 10.66
C ASP A 107 -22.97 27.56 10.15
N LEU A 108 -23.15 27.30 8.84
CA LEU A 108 -22.71 26.05 8.22
C LEU A 108 -21.19 25.88 8.29
N HIS A 109 -20.41 26.95 8.06
CA HIS A 109 -18.96 26.90 8.20
C HIS A 109 -18.53 26.56 9.63
N ILE A 110 -19.21 27.12 10.63
CA ILE A 110 -18.94 26.82 12.05
C ILE A 110 -19.25 25.36 12.36
N VAL A 111 -20.37 24.83 11.87
CA VAL A 111 -20.75 23.42 12.07
C VAL A 111 -19.77 22.49 11.38
N LEU A 112 -19.36 22.80 10.15
CA LEU A 112 -18.42 22.00 9.37
C LEU A 112 -17.06 21.94 10.07
N HIS A 113 -16.52 23.08 10.49
CA HIS A 113 -15.26 23.15 11.22
C HIS A 113 -15.31 22.36 12.54
N LYS A 114 -16.38 22.51 13.32
CA LYS A 114 -16.56 21.76 14.58
C LYS A 114 -16.65 20.24 14.34
N THR A 115 -17.30 19.84 13.26
CA THR A 115 -17.44 18.42 12.90
C THR A 115 -16.11 17.83 12.46
N GLU A 116 -15.34 18.57 11.66
CA GLU A 116 -13.99 18.18 11.27
C GLU A 116 -13.06 18.07 12.48
N ASP A 117 -13.09 19.03 13.40
CA ASP A 117 -12.26 18.99 14.60
C ASP A 117 -12.62 17.80 15.49
N TYR A 118 -13.91 17.53 15.66
CA TYR A 118 -14.37 16.35 16.39
C TYR A 118 -13.90 15.06 15.71
N LEU A 119 -14.01 14.97 14.38
CA LEU A 119 -13.53 13.83 13.62
C LEU A 119 -12.01 13.64 13.79
N ARG A 120 -11.22 14.72 13.69
CA ARG A 120 -9.77 14.69 13.91
C ARG A 120 -9.43 14.18 15.31
N GLN A 121 -10.12 14.65 16.34
CA GLN A 121 -9.91 14.18 17.72
C GLN A 121 -10.21 12.69 17.88
N VAL A 122 -11.30 12.20 17.30
CA VAL A 122 -11.64 10.77 17.32
C VAL A 122 -10.60 9.95 16.58
N LEU A 123 -10.17 10.42 15.40
CA LEU A 123 -9.14 9.75 14.60
C LEU A 123 -7.79 9.69 15.31
N CYS A 124 -7.37 10.75 16.00
CA CYS A 124 -6.15 10.74 16.80
C CYS A 124 -6.22 9.67 17.90
N LYS A 125 -7.31 9.64 18.68
CA LYS A 125 -7.51 8.62 19.73
C LYS A 125 -7.54 7.20 19.16
N ALA A 126 -8.20 7.00 18.03
CA ALA A 126 -8.25 5.70 17.36
C ALA A 126 -6.88 5.28 16.82
N SER A 127 -6.09 6.22 16.31
CA SER A 127 -4.76 5.94 15.74
C SER A 127 -3.76 5.43 16.78
N GLU A 128 -3.91 5.83 18.05
CA GLU A 128 -3.08 5.37 19.16
C GLU A 128 -3.38 3.90 19.51
N SER A 129 -4.65 3.50 19.49
CA SER A 129 -5.08 2.15 19.90
C SER A 129 -5.09 1.13 18.77
N ILE A 130 -5.25 1.55 17.50
CA ILE A 130 -5.49 0.62 16.39
C ILE A 130 -4.40 -0.41 16.19
N TYR A 131 -3.12 -0.05 16.40
CA TYR A 131 -2.01 -1.00 16.29
C TYR A 131 -2.09 -2.10 17.34
N THR A 132 -2.45 -1.74 18.58
CA THR A 132 -2.61 -2.72 19.66
C THR A 132 -3.79 -3.65 19.40
N TRP A 133 -4.91 -3.11 18.93
CA TRP A 133 -6.11 -3.89 18.60
C TRP A 133 -5.87 -4.84 17.43
N ASP A 134 -5.17 -4.39 16.38
CA ASP A 134 -4.81 -5.24 15.24
C ASP A 134 -3.97 -6.45 15.68
N VAL A 135 -2.96 -6.23 16.54
CA VAL A 135 -2.15 -7.32 17.09
C VAL A 135 -2.98 -8.26 17.96
N GLN A 136 -3.85 -7.74 18.82
CA GLN A 136 -4.72 -8.55 19.69
C GLN A 136 -5.69 -9.41 18.88
N VAL A 137 -6.36 -8.84 17.89
CA VAL A 137 -7.31 -9.55 17.03
C VAL A 137 -6.60 -10.61 16.19
N LYS A 138 -5.42 -10.30 15.62
CA LYS A 138 -4.62 -11.28 14.87
C LYS A 138 -4.16 -12.45 15.75
N LYS A 139 -3.70 -12.18 16.97
CA LYS A 139 -3.33 -13.22 17.94
C LYS A 139 -4.54 -14.09 18.31
N MET A 140 -5.66 -13.46 18.66
CA MET A 140 -6.89 -14.17 19.04
C MET A 140 -7.39 -15.05 17.89
N LYS A 141 -7.40 -14.52 16.66
CA LYS A 141 -7.76 -15.28 15.45
C LYS A 141 -6.84 -16.49 15.25
N ALA A 142 -5.52 -16.32 15.42
CA ALA A 142 -4.56 -17.41 15.29
C ALA A 142 -4.80 -18.49 16.36
N ILE A 143 -5.08 -18.11 17.61
CA ILE A 143 -5.40 -19.05 18.69
C ILE A 143 -6.66 -19.85 18.35
N TYR A 144 -7.77 -19.18 17.99
CA TYR A 144 -9.00 -19.88 17.60
C TYR A 144 -8.82 -20.75 16.36
N HIS A 145 -7.99 -20.34 15.40
CA HIS A 145 -7.67 -21.17 14.24
C HIS A 145 -6.94 -22.45 14.65
N VAL A 146 -5.99 -22.39 15.58
CA VAL A 146 -5.31 -23.57 16.12
C VAL A 146 -6.26 -24.44 16.95
N LEU A 147 -7.10 -23.84 17.81
CA LEU A 147 -8.10 -24.58 18.58
C LEU A 147 -9.09 -25.35 17.69
N ASN A 148 -9.44 -24.79 16.52
CA ASN A 148 -10.29 -25.46 15.53
C ASN A 148 -9.61 -26.66 14.86
N LEU A 149 -8.27 -26.76 14.88
CA LEU A 149 -7.54 -27.93 14.40
C LEU A 149 -7.44 -29.04 15.47
N CYS A 150 -7.74 -28.72 16.72
CA CYS A 150 -7.73 -29.69 17.82
C CYS A 150 -8.98 -30.57 17.79
N SER A 151 -8.82 -31.82 18.22
CA SER A 151 -9.95 -32.72 18.44
C SER A 151 -10.59 -32.45 19.80
N PHE A 152 -11.91 -32.52 19.87
CA PHE A 152 -12.67 -32.27 21.09
C PHE A 152 -13.16 -33.58 21.71
N ASP A 153 -12.74 -33.87 22.95
CA ASP A 153 -13.27 -34.99 23.73
C ASP A 153 -14.47 -34.52 24.58
N VAL A 154 -15.66 -34.99 24.22
CA VAL A 154 -16.94 -34.65 24.87
C VAL A 154 -16.97 -35.15 26.32
N THR A 155 -16.24 -36.23 26.63
CA THR A 155 -16.31 -36.92 27.92
C THR A 155 -15.61 -36.12 29.02
N ASN A 156 -14.38 -35.68 28.75
CA ASN A 156 -13.57 -34.93 29.69
C ASN A 156 -13.64 -33.41 29.50
N LYS A 157 -14.38 -32.94 28.46
CA LYS A 157 -14.39 -31.53 28.02
C LYS A 157 -12.96 -31.00 27.80
N CYS A 158 -12.10 -31.84 27.25
CA CYS A 158 -10.70 -31.53 26.98
C CYS A 158 -10.47 -31.44 25.47
N LEU A 159 -9.50 -30.62 25.08
CA LEU A 159 -8.99 -30.60 23.71
C LEU A 159 -7.75 -31.48 23.62
N ILE A 160 -7.71 -32.33 22.60
CA ILE A 160 -6.58 -33.20 22.31
C ILE A 160 -5.97 -32.74 20.99
N ALA A 161 -4.67 -32.44 21.03
CA ALA A 161 -3.90 -31.99 19.89
C ALA A 161 -2.66 -32.87 19.72
N GLU A 162 -2.42 -33.30 18.49
CA GLU A 162 -1.19 -33.99 18.10
C GLU A 162 -0.29 -32.97 17.40
N VAL A 163 0.94 -32.81 17.89
CA VAL A 163 1.86 -31.77 17.41
C VAL A 163 3.27 -32.33 17.22
N TRP A 164 3.93 -31.87 16.15
CA TRP A 164 5.35 -32.12 15.93
C TRP A 164 6.19 -31.13 16.75
N CYS A 165 7.03 -31.65 17.63
CA CYS A 165 7.94 -30.84 18.47
C CYS A 165 9.38 -31.37 18.35
N PRO A 166 10.39 -30.49 18.17
CA PRO A 166 11.78 -30.91 18.24
C PRO A 166 12.13 -31.46 19.62
N MET A 167 12.84 -32.60 19.67
CA MET A 167 13.24 -33.24 20.94
C MET A 167 14.02 -32.29 21.87
N ALA A 168 14.79 -31.36 21.31
CA ALA A 168 15.55 -30.37 22.07
C ALA A 168 14.66 -29.33 22.79
N ASP A 169 13.45 -29.06 22.28
CA ASP A 169 12.56 -28.00 22.77
C ASP A 169 11.41 -28.54 23.66
N LEU A 170 11.31 -29.87 23.82
CA LEU A 170 10.40 -30.53 24.76
C LEU A 170 10.40 -29.93 26.18
N PRO A 171 11.55 -29.64 26.83
CA PRO A 171 11.53 -29.06 28.17
C PRO A 171 10.94 -27.65 28.20
N ASN A 172 11.12 -26.86 27.15
CA ASN A 172 10.54 -25.51 27.05
C ASN A 172 9.02 -25.59 26.89
N MET A 173 8.54 -26.53 26.07
CA MET A 173 7.11 -26.76 25.88
C MET A 173 6.43 -27.22 27.17
N ARG A 174 7.07 -28.13 27.94
CA ARG A 174 6.55 -28.56 29.24
C ARG A 174 6.42 -27.39 30.22
N ARG A 175 7.45 -26.54 30.33
CA ARG A 175 7.39 -25.33 31.18
C ARG A 175 6.28 -24.37 30.77
N ALA A 176 6.10 -24.15 29.45
CA ALA A 176 5.04 -23.28 28.95
C ALA A 176 3.64 -23.84 29.27
N LEU A 177 3.47 -25.17 29.22
CA LEU A 177 2.24 -25.86 29.57
C LEU A 177 1.94 -25.78 31.07
N ASP A 178 2.95 -26.00 31.91
CA ASP A 178 2.85 -25.89 33.37
C ASP A 178 2.49 -24.46 33.79
N GLU A 179 3.09 -23.45 33.16
CA GLU A 179 2.79 -22.03 33.40
C GLU A 179 1.35 -21.69 32.97
N GLY A 180 0.94 -22.10 31.77
CA GLY A 180 -0.43 -21.87 31.29
C GLY A 180 -1.49 -22.57 32.16
N SER A 181 -1.17 -23.75 32.70
CA SER A 181 -2.04 -24.44 33.66
C SER A 181 -2.14 -23.68 34.99
N ARG A 182 -1.06 -23.04 35.43
CA ARG A 182 -1.03 -22.23 36.66
C ARG A 182 -1.83 -20.94 36.51
N GLU A 183 -1.65 -20.22 35.40
CA GLU A 183 -2.35 -18.96 35.13
C GLU A 183 -3.86 -19.16 34.94
N SER A 184 -4.27 -20.26 34.29
CA SER A 184 -5.69 -20.57 34.07
C SER A 184 -6.42 -21.05 35.33
N GLY A 185 -5.71 -21.47 36.37
CA GLY A 185 -6.30 -22.03 37.58
C GLY A 185 -7.13 -23.30 37.35
N ALA A 186 -6.90 -24.00 36.23
CA ALA A 186 -7.67 -25.18 35.86
C ALA A 186 -7.43 -26.33 36.83
N SER A 187 -8.51 -27.04 37.21
CA SER A 187 -8.42 -28.20 38.11
C SER A 187 -7.70 -29.40 37.48
N VAL A 188 -7.61 -29.46 36.14
CA VAL A 188 -6.93 -30.52 35.41
C VAL A 188 -5.61 -29.95 34.87
N PRO A 189 -4.45 -30.48 35.29
CA PRO A 189 -3.18 -30.05 34.76
C PRO A 189 -3.12 -30.44 33.28
N SER A 190 -2.68 -29.51 32.44
CA SER A 190 -2.36 -29.84 31.06
C SER A 190 -1.14 -30.76 31.03
N PHE A 191 -1.24 -31.87 30.31
CA PHE A 191 -0.16 -32.86 30.23
C PHE A 191 0.20 -33.15 28.77
N MET A 192 1.44 -33.57 28.57
CA MET A 192 1.97 -33.99 27.27
C MET A 192 2.35 -35.47 27.34
N ASN A 193 2.02 -36.22 26.31
CA ASN A 193 2.52 -37.58 26.12
C ASN A 193 3.25 -37.70 24.78
N THR A 194 4.36 -38.43 24.77
CA THR A 194 5.11 -38.73 23.53
C THR A 194 4.55 -39.99 22.89
N ILE A 195 4.03 -39.87 21.67
CA ILE A 195 3.41 -40.98 20.93
C ILE A 195 4.42 -41.52 19.92
N PRO A 196 4.72 -42.84 19.91
CA PRO A 196 5.49 -43.43 18.83
C PRO A 196 4.63 -43.49 17.56
N THR A 197 5.08 -42.82 16.51
CA THR A 197 4.41 -42.83 15.19
C THR A 197 5.34 -43.35 14.11
N LYS A 198 4.75 -43.91 13.03
CA LYS A 198 5.46 -44.32 11.81
C LYS A 198 5.39 -43.25 10.71
N GLU A 199 4.66 -42.17 10.94
CA GLU A 199 4.55 -41.06 10.00
C GLU A 199 5.89 -40.34 9.84
N THR A 200 6.12 -39.79 8.65
CA THR A 200 7.34 -39.03 8.35
C THR A 200 7.28 -37.67 9.04
N PRO A 201 8.14 -37.38 10.02
CA PRO A 201 8.18 -36.08 10.68
C PRO A 201 8.63 -34.97 9.71
N PRO A 202 8.23 -33.71 9.96
CA PRO A 202 8.72 -32.58 9.20
C PRO A 202 10.20 -32.30 9.45
N THR A 203 10.89 -31.77 8.44
CA THR A 203 12.30 -31.36 8.53
C THR A 203 12.39 -29.94 9.10
N LEU A 204 13.12 -29.76 10.20
CA LEU A 204 13.41 -28.46 10.80
C LEU A 204 14.91 -28.17 10.71
N ILE A 205 15.27 -27.11 10.00
CA ILE A 205 16.65 -26.61 9.92
C ILE A 205 16.73 -25.31 10.70
N ARG A 206 17.56 -25.28 11.75
CA ARG A 206 17.80 -24.06 12.54
C ARG A 206 18.70 -23.12 11.76
N THR A 207 18.11 -22.06 11.23
CA THR A 207 18.85 -21.00 10.54
C THR A 207 19.27 -19.92 11.52
N ASN A 208 20.42 -19.31 11.26
CA ASN A 208 20.79 -18.05 11.87
C ASN A 208 20.60 -16.94 10.83
N LYS A 209 20.84 -15.70 11.25
CA LYS A 209 20.73 -14.51 10.40
C LYS A 209 21.59 -14.55 9.13
N PHE A 210 22.70 -15.28 9.16
CA PHE A 210 23.64 -15.44 8.05
C PHE A 210 23.25 -16.61 7.13
N THR A 211 22.86 -17.75 7.69
CA THR A 211 22.53 -18.97 6.94
C THR A 211 21.12 -18.96 6.38
N SER A 212 20.21 -18.10 6.86
CA SER A 212 18.82 -18.06 6.39
C SER A 212 18.72 -17.84 4.88
N GLY A 213 19.45 -16.87 4.32
CA GLY A 213 19.39 -16.60 2.88
C GLY A 213 19.91 -17.77 2.02
N PHE A 214 20.95 -18.47 2.49
CA PHE A 214 21.46 -19.66 1.80
C PHE A 214 20.50 -20.85 1.91
N GLN A 215 19.84 -21.00 3.05
CA GLN A 215 18.83 -22.03 3.25
C GLN A 215 17.62 -21.77 2.35
N ASP A 216 17.14 -20.53 2.27
CA ASP A 216 16.01 -20.17 1.42
C ASP A 216 16.27 -20.53 -0.06
N ILE A 217 17.50 -20.31 -0.56
CA ILE A 217 17.89 -20.71 -1.93
C ILE A 217 17.80 -22.22 -2.14
N VAL A 218 18.25 -23.01 -1.15
CA VAL A 218 18.20 -24.47 -1.23
C VAL A 218 16.76 -24.97 -1.13
N ASP A 219 15.96 -24.41 -0.21
CA ASP A 219 14.58 -24.80 0.04
C ASP A 219 13.66 -24.50 -1.16
N VAL A 220 14.01 -23.50 -1.98
CA VAL A 220 13.32 -23.21 -3.25
C VAL A 220 13.43 -24.38 -4.24
N TYR A 221 14.54 -25.12 -4.24
CA TYR A 221 14.68 -26.31 -5.08
C TYR A 221 13.85 -27.48 -4.54
N GLY A 222 13.79 -27.62 -3.22
CA GLY A 222 12.96 -28.60 -2.55
C GLY A 222 13.34 -28.74 -1.08
N ILE A 223 12.36 -29.16 -0.28
CA ILE A 223 12.58 -29.45 1.14
C ILE A 223 13.22 -30.83 1.28
N GLY A 224 14.35 -30.91 1.96
CA GLY A 224 15.07 -32.18 2.21
C GLY A 224 14.28 -33.15 3.08
N ASN A 225 14.53 -34.45 2.90
CA ASN A 225 13.90 -35.50 3.70
C ASN A 225 14.37 -35.46 5.16
N TYR A 226 13.59 -36.08 6.04
CA TYR A 226 13.93 -36.13 7.46
C TYR A 226 15.28 -36.80 7.70
N ARG A 227 16.18 -36.09 8.39
CA ARG A 227 17.58 -36.50 8.67
C ARG A 227 18.47 -36.67 7.42
N GLU A 228 18.11 -36.05 6.31
CA GLU A 228 19.00 -35.92 5.16
C GLU A 228 20.12 -34.90 5.43
N VAL A 229 21.25 -35.05 4.75
CA VAL A 229 22.36 -34.08 4.85
C VAL A 229 21.94 -32.80 4.17
N ASN A 230 21.97 -31.68 4.92
CA ASN A 230 21.60 -30.38 4.37
C ASN A 230 22.68 -29.84 3.41
N PRO A 231 22.39 -29.67 2.10
CA PRO A 231 23.38 -29.15 1.15
C PRO A 231 23.68 -27.67 1.36
N ALA A 232 22.82 -26.91 2.06
CA ALA A 232 23.02 -25.48 2.30
C ALA A 232 24.35 -25.17 3.01
N LEU A 233 24.85 -26.10 3.84
CA LEU A 233 26.14 -25.94 4.50
C LEU A 233 27.30 -25.82 3.49
N PHE A 234 27.26 -26.59 2.41
CA PHE A 234 28.26 -26.51 1.34
C PHE A 234 28.00 -25.30 0.44
N THR A 235 26.73 -25.04 0.12
CA THR A 235 26.29 -23.91 -0.71
C THR A 235 26.77 -22.57 -0.17
N ILE A 236 26.91 -22.39 1.15
CA ILE A 236 27.44 -21.15 1.76
C ILE A 236 28.77 -20.71 1.13
N ILE A 237 29.66 -21.65 0.80
CA ILE A 237 30.98 -21.36 0.23
C ILE A 237 31.01 -21.65 -1.27
N THR A 238 30.49 -22.79 -1.70
CA THR A 238 30.61 -23.21 -3.10
C THR A 238 29.83 -22.33 -4.06
N PHE A 239 28.64 -21.86 -3.68
CA PHE A 239 27.82 -21.02 -4.56
C PHE A 239 28.47 -19.65 -4.80
N PRO A 240 28.87 -18.87 -3.78
CA PRO A 240 29.57 -17.61 -4.00
C PRO A 240 30.93 -17.78 -4.69
N PHE A 241 31.63 -18.88 -4.47
CA PHE A 241 32.90 -19.17 -5.15
C PHE A 241 32.71 -19.46 -6.64
N LEU A 242 31.73 -20.29 -7.02
CA LEU A 242 31.42 -20.54 -8.43
C LEU A 242 30.95 -19.27 -9.15
N PHE A 243 30.16 -18.43 -8.47
CA PHE A 243 29.82 -17.10 -8.97
C PHE A 243 31.08 -16.26 -9.26
N ALA A 244 32.03 -16.24 -8.32
CA ALA A 244 33.26 -15.46 -8.46
C ALA A 244 34.16 -15.93 -9.60
N VAL A 245 34.18 -17.23 -9.93
CA VAL A 245 34.90 -17.74 -11.12
C VAL A 245 34.27 -17.21 -12.41
N MET A 246 32.94 -17.11 -12.47
CA MET A 246 32.23 -16.60 -13.65
C MET A 246 32.30 -15.06 -13.78
N PHE A 247 32.33 -14.35 -12.65
CA PHE A 247 32.29 -12.88 -12.60
C PHE A 247 33.67 -12.21 -12.46
N GLY A 248 34.74 -12.99 -12.30
CA GLY A 248 36.04 -12.61 -11.74
C GLY A 248 36.70 -11.32 -12.24
N ASP A 249 36.27 -10.19 -11.69
CA ASP A 249 36.87 -8.86 -11.82
C ASP A 249 37.05 -8.25 -10.42
N CYS A 250 38.26 -7.78 -10.13
CA CYS A 250 38.59 -7.16 -8.85
C CYS A 250 37.81 -5.85 -8.60
N GLY A 251 37.63 -5.02 -9.63
CA GLY A 251 36.97 -3.73 -9.55
C GLY A 251 35.47 -3.85 -9.34
N HIS A 252 34.80 -4.66 -10.16
CA HIS A 252 33.37 -4.93 -9.99
C HIS A 252 33.06 -5.70 -8.71
N GLY A 253 33.90 -6.66 -8.32
CA GLY A 253 33.80 -7.36 -7.03
C GLY A 253 33.88 -6.41 -5.83
N PHE A 254 34.75 -5.40 -5.89
CA PHE A 254 34.87 -4.38 -4.84
C PHE A 254 33.61 -3.51 -4.71
N LEU A 255 32.98 -3.12 -5.83
CA LEU A 255 31.71 -2.37 -5.81
C LEU A 255 30.57 -3.21 -5.20
N MET A 256 30.47 -4.49 -5.57
CA MET A 256 29.49 -5.40 -4.98
C MET A 256 29.70 -5.60 -3.48
N PHE A 257 30.96 -5.76 -3.05
CA PHE A 257 31.33 -5.88 -1.65
C PHE A 257 30.94 -4.62 -0.86
N LEU A 258 31.26 -3.43 -1.39
CA LEU A 258 30.91 -2.16 -0.75
C LEU A 258 29.39 -2.00 -0.62
N PHE A 259 28.63 -2.32 -1.67
CA PHE A 259 27.17 -2.28 -1.64
C PHE A 259 26.59 -3.22 -0.58
N ALA A 260 27.08 -4.46 -0.50
CA ALA A 260 26.67 -5.41 0.52
C ALA A 260 27.03 -4.94 1.94
N LEU A 261 28.21 -4.37 2.12
CA LEU A 261 28.68 -3.84 3.40
C LEU A 261 27.82 -2.67 3.88
N VAL A 262 27.46 -1.74 2.98
CA VAL A 262 26.53 -0.64 3.28
C VAL A 262 25.18 -1.20 3.76
N MET A 263 24.62 -2.21 3.08
CA MET A 263 23.35 -2.82 3.49
C MET A 263 23.40 -3.49 4.86
N ILE A 264 24.54 -4.12 5.21
CA ILE A 264 24.73 -4.75 6.53
C ILE A 264 24.88 -3.69 7.63
N LEU A 265 25.60 -2.58 7.36
CA LEU A 265 25.75 -1.50 8.32
C LEU A 265 24.43 -0.77 8.60
N TYR A 266 23.62 -0.52 7.57
CA TYR A 266 22.32 0.16 7.69
C TYR A 266 21.14 -0.77 7.98
N GLU A 267 21.40 -1.98 8.46
CA GLU A 267 20.36 -2.99 8.66
C GLU A 267 19.25 -2.56 9.63
N LYS A 268 19.58 -1.80 10.68
CA LYS A 268 18.60 -1.33 11.67
C LYS A 268 17.78 -0.13 11.20
N HIS A 269 18.03 0.38 9.99
CA HIS A 269 17.36 1.58 9.51
C HIS A 269 15.91 1.28 9.09
N PRO A 270 14.91 1.98 9.64
CA PRO A 270 13.49 1.63 9.48
C PRO A 270 12.99 1.73 8.04
N LYS A 271 13.59 2.59 7.19
CA LYS A 271 13.22 2.70 5.77
C LYS A 271 13.55 1.43 4.98
N LEU A 272 14.66 0.75 5.32
CA LEU A 272 15.08 -0.46 4.62
C LEU A 272 14.23 -1.66 5.05
N MET A 273 13.84 -1.69 6.33
CA MET A 273 12.98 -2.73 6.89
C MET A 273 11.51 -2.61 6.44
N ARG A 274 11.06 -1.39 6.12
CA ARG A 274 9.68 -1.07 5.71
C ARG A 274 9.52 -0.87 4.20
N SER A 275 10.58 -1.10 3.42
CA SER A 275 10.52 -1.02 1.96
C SER A 275 9.48 -2.00 1.43
N GLN A 276 8.53 -1.49 0.64
CA GLN A 276 7.52 -2.30 -0.05
C GLN A 276 8.04 -2.84 -1.38
N ASP A 277 9.15 -2.31 -1.88
CA ASP A 277 9.75 -2.74 -3.15
C ASP A 277 10.28 -4.18 -3.02
N GLU A 278 9.70 -5.08 -3.82
CA GLU A 278 10.01 -6.51 -3.81
C GLU A 278 11.49 -6.78 -4.13
N ILE A 279 12.05 -6.03 -5.09
CA ILE A 279 13.45 -6.15 -5.50
C ILE A 279 14.39 -5.81 -4.33
N MET A 280 14.14 -4.68 -3.65
CA MET A 280 14.97 -4.27 -2.51
C MET A 280 14.86 -5.26 -1.35
N LYS A 281 13.67 -5.83 -1.13
CA LYS A 281 13.46 -6.86 -0.11
C LYS A 281 14.27 -8.12 -0.42
N MET A 282 14.28 -8.59 -1.66
CA MET A 282 15.06 -9.76 -2.08
C MET A 282 16.57 -9.53 -1.89
N ILE A 283 17.08 -8.38 -2.34
CA ILE A 283 18.49 -8.01 -2.19
C ILE A 283 18.87 -7.90 -0.70
N PHE A 284 18.00 -7.31 0.13
CA PHE A 284 18.24 -7.18 1.56
C PHE A 284 18.26 -8.52 2.29
N GLN A 285 17.36 -9.44 1.94
CA GLN A 285 17.37 -10.80 2.47
C GLN A 285 18.66 -11.54 2.08
N GLY A 286 19.14 -11.35 0.85
CA GLY A 286 20.38 -11.93 0.31
C GLY A 286 21.68 -11.19 0.64
N ARG A 287 21.69 -10.19 1.54
CA ARG A 287 22.86 -9.31 1.79
C ARG A 287 24.16 -10.05 2.12
N TYR A 288 24.10 -11.14 2.87
CA TYR A 288 25.28 -11.95 3.20
C TYR A 288 25.80 -12.77 2.02
N ILE A 289 24.91 -13.16 1.11
CA ILE A 289 25.27 -13.86 -0.13
C ILE A 289 26.04 -12.89 -1.03
N ILE A 290 25.53 -11.68 -1.22
CA ILE A 290 26.19 -10.63 -2.03
C ILE A 290 27.55 -10.26 -1.43
N LEU A 291 27.66 -10.20 -0.11
CA LEU A 291 28.93 -9.96 0.58
C LEU A 291 29.99 -11.01 0.21
N LEU A 292 29.63 -12.29 0.31
CA LEU A 292 30.53 -13.40 -0.03
C LEU A 292 30.85 -13.44 -1.54
N MET A 293 29.88 -13.18 -2.40
CA MET A 293 30.07 -13.08 -3.84
C MET A 293 31.07 -11.97 -4.21
N GLY A 294 30.93 -10.79 -3.60
CA GLY A 294 31.88 -9.69 -3.79
C GLY A 294 33.28 -10.04 -3.28
N LEU A 295 33.39 -10.63 -2.09
CA LEU A 295 34.67 -11.01 -1.50
C LEU A 295 35.42 -12.06 -2.35
N PHE A 296 34.73 -13.11 -2.79
CA PHE A 296 35.35 -14.12 -3.66
C PHE A 296 35.65 -13.58 -5.05
N SER A 297 34.83 -12.66 -5.60
CA SER A 297 35.13 -12.01 -6.88
C SER A 297 36.39 -11.16 -6.83
N ILE A 298 36.66 -10.48 -5.72
CA ILE A 298 37.94 -9.78 -5.52
C ILE A 298 39.09 -10.77 -5.53
N TYR A 299 38.95 -11.90 -4.83
CA TYR A 299 39.97 -12.96 -4.80
C TYR A 299 40.23 -13.55 -6.19
N THR A 300 39.20 -13.93 -6.94
CA THR A 300 39.35 -14.50 -8.30
C THR A 300 39.84 -13.46 -9.30
N GLY A 301 39.38 -12.20 -9.21
CA GLY A 301 39.87 -11.10 -10.04
C GLY A 301 41.36 -10.81 -9.84
N LEU A 302 41.86 -10.92 -8.60
CA LEU A 302 43.29 -10.84 -8.31
C LEU A 302 44.08 -12.02 -8.91
N ILE A 303 43.51 -13.23 -8.92
CA ILE A 303 44.12 -14.40 -9.58
C ILE A 303 44.17 -14.23 -11.09
N TYR A 304 43.09 -13.71 -11.69
CA TYR A 304 43.03 -13.42 -13.14
C TYR A 304 43.86 -12.20 -13.53
N ASN A 305 44.33 -11.43 -12.55
CA ASN A 305 45.03 -10.17 -12.74
C ASN A 305 44.22 -9.20 -13.61
N ASP A 306 42.92 -9.08 -13.32
CA ASP A 306 42.01 -8.17 -14.02
C ASP A 306 41.25 -7.26 -13.04
N CYS A 307 41.32 -5.96 -13.31
CA CYS A 307 40.62 -4.91 -12.60
C CYS A 307 40.10 -3.90 -13.62
N PHE A 308 38.79 -3.87 -13.86
CA PHE A 308 38.15 -3.01 -14.88
C PHE A 308 38.80 -3.16 -16.27
N SER A 309 39.07 -4.39 -16.72
CA SER A 309 39.77 -4.72 -17.97
C SER A 309 41.23 -4.22 -18.05
N LYS A 310 41.86 -3.97 -16.90
CA LYS A 310 43.28 -3.59 -16.79
C LYS A 310 44.02 -4.57 -15.89
N SER A 311 45.24 -4.94 -16.30
CA SER A 311 46.12 -5.76 -15.49
C SER A 311 46.81 -4.96 -14.39
N LEU A 312 46.99 -5.58 -13.23
CA LEU A 312 47.71 -5.01 -12.10
C LEU A 312 49.16 -5.48 -12.13
N ALA A 313 50.10 -4.54 -12.15
CA ALA A 313 51.53 -4.83 -12.04
C ALA A 313 51.96 -4.86 -10.57
N LEU A 314 51.44 -5.82 -9.78
CA LEU A 314 51.75 -5.94 -8.35
C LEU A 314 53.16 -6.50 -8.08
N PHE A 315 53.64 -7.37 -8.97
CA PHE A 315 54.96 -7.99 -8.91
C PHE A 315 55.73 -7.76 -10.20
N SER A 316 57.06 -7.89 -10.15
CA SER A 316 57.91 -7.86 -11.35
C SER A 316 57.51 -8.98 -12.31
N SER A 317 57.43 -8.66 -13.61
CA SER A 317 57.15 -9.66 -14.64
C SER A 317 58.25 -10.71 -14.71
N GLY A 318 57.87 -12.00 -14.77
CA GLY A 318 58.79 -13.10 -15.07
C GLY A 318 59.17 -13.20 -16.55
N TRP A 319 58.56 -12.38 -17.41
CA TRP A 319 58.86 -12.33 -18.85
C TRP A 319 59.94 -11.30 -19.12
N HIS A 320 61.10 -11.76 -19.61
CA HIS A 320 62.18 -10.91 -20.10
C HIS A 320 62.10 -10.77 -21.62
N VAL A 321 61.67 -9.59 -22.09
CA VAL A 321 61.49 -9.28 -23.52
C VAL A 321 62.82 -9.29 -24.30
N SER A 322 63.95 -9.09 -23.63
CA SER A 322 65.28 -9.00 -24.24
C SER A 322 65.87 -10.32 -24.75
N GLN A 323 65.22 -11.46 -24.54
CA GLN A 323 65.70 -12.79 -24.99
C GLN A 323 64.79 -13.47 -26.02
N MET A 324 63.75 -12.80 -26.52
CA MET A 324 62.90 -13.36 -27.58
C MET A 324 63.59 -13.18 -28.95
N PRO A 325 63.99 -14.25 -29.66
CA PRO A 325 64.62 -14.13 -30.97
C PRO A 325 63.58 -13.76 -32.02
N GLY A 326 63.66 -12.54 -32.54
CA GLY A 326 63.15 -12.18 -33.87
C GLY A 326 61.66 -11.91 -34.01
N MET A 327 61.12 -10.88 -33.35
CA MET A 327 59.88 -10.21 -33.80
C MET A 327 59.98 -8.70 -33.54
N ASP A 328 60.56 -7.98 -34.51
CA ASP A 328 60.47 -6.52 -34.63
C ASP A 328 59.09 -6.15 -35.19
N TRP A 329 58.20 -5.62 -34.35
CA TRP A 329 56.95 -5.01 -34.81
C TRP A 329 57.05 -3.49 -34.65
N ARG A 330 57.18 -2.80 -35.79
CA ARG A 330 57.05 -1.33 -35.93
C ARG A 330 55.60 -0.89 -35.91
#